data_AF-A0AAU0HM30-F1
#
_entry.id   AF-A0AAU0HM30-F1
#
_cell.length_a   1.000
_cell.length_b   1.000
_cell.length_c   1.000
_cell.angle_alpha   90.00
_cell.angle_beta   90.00
_cell.angle_gamma   90.00
#
_symmetry.space_group_name_H-M   'P 1'
#
loop_
_entity.id
_entity.type
_entity.pdbx_description
1 polymer ?
#
loop_
_entity_poly.entity_id
_entity_poly.type
_entity_poly.pdbx_seq_one_letter_code
_entity_poly.pdbx_strand_id
1 'polypeptide(L)'
;MLVLPYPSDWQHAADYVRHMDLHPLREPRAFFRELTVCTEIGMNENRRSRMKRLSADIRDRITASNCKRVYLSRGKSGVTRELANESEIAAILEDNEFVKISVSAPPSQIRKALRDADICVSMEGSHVAHAILALPERSRLVIINPGDRFVTIFADYATLVGKRISYLVPEKRENGHHLLRTDLREALTDAAP
;
A
#
# COMPACT_ATOMS: atom_id res chain seq x y z
N MET A 1 -21.86 -3.92 18.55
CA MET A 1 -21.28 -5.10 17.85
C MET A 1 -20.76 -4.65 16.51
N LEU A 2 -19.51 -4.97 16.16
CA LEU A 2 -18.89 -4.61 14.88
C LEU A 2 -19.10 -5.74 13.88
N VAL A 3 -19.61 -5.44 12.68
CA VAL A 3 -19.65 -6.38 11.56
C VAL A 3 -18.61 -5.93 10.55
N LEU A 4 -17.58 -6.75 10.31
CA LEU A 4 -16.53 -6.48 9.34
C LEU A 4 -16.30 -7.74 8.51
N PRO A 5 -17.09 -7.94 7.44
CA PRO A 5 -16.96 -9.12 6.62
C PRO A 5 -15.66 -9.02 5.82
N TYR A 6 -14.75 -9.98 6.04
CA TYR A 6 -13.61 -10.17 5.16
C TYR A 6 -13.37 -11.67 4.96
N PRO A 7 -12.92 -12.10 3.77
CA PRO A 7 -12.68 -13.51 3.48
C PRO A 7 -11.65 -14.13 4.43
N SER A 8 -11.88 -15.37 4.86
CA SER A 8 -11.00 -16.06 5.82
C SER A 8 -9.59 -16.31 5.27
N ASP A 9 -9.44 -16.39 3.95
CA ASP A 9 -8.18 -16.54 3.23
C ASP A 9 -7.38 -15.22 3.10
N TRP A 10 -7.95 -14.08 3.52
CA TRP A 10 -7.24 -12.80 3.55
C TRP A 10 -6.40 -12.68 4.83
N GLN A 11 -5.29 -13.41 4.87
CA GLN A 11 -4.38 -13.47 6.03
C GLN A 11 -3.95 -12.09 6.52
N HIS A 12 -3.65 -11.17 5.61
CA HIS A 12 -3.21 -9.81 5.97
C HIS A 12 -4.32 -9.01 6.67
N ALA A 13 -5.59 -9.17 6.26
CA ALA A 13 -6.71 -8.53 6.93
C ALA A 13 -6.89 -9.08 8.35
N ALA A 14 -6.70 -10.39 8.52
CA ALA A 14 -6.75 -11.02 9.85
C ALA A 14 -5.67 -10.50 10.80
N ASP A 15 -4.46 -10.26 10.30
CA ASP A 15 -3.40 -9.63 11.10
C ASP A 15 -3.75 -8.20 11.52
N TYR A 16 -4.37 -7.39 10.65
CA TYR A 16 -4.82 -6.06 11.04
C TYR A 16 -5.92 -6.11 12.11
N VAL A 17 -6.90 -7.00 11.98
CA VAL A 17 -7.96 -7.17 12.98
C VAL A 17 -7.37 -7.53 14.34
N ARG A 18 -6.42 -8.48 14.38
CA ARG A 18 -5.75 -8.86 15.63
C ARG A 18 -4.90 -7.72 16.20
N HIS A 19 -4.15 -7.02 15.35
CA HIS A 19 -3.23 -5.98 15.77
C HIS A 19 -3.93 -4.70 16.27
N MET A 20 -5.12 -4.43 15.73
CA MET A 20 -5.99 -3.32 16.13
C MET A 20 -6.97 -3.70 17.25
N ASP A 21 -6.85 -4.92 17.80
CA ASP A 21 -7.74 -5.45 18.84
C ASP A 21 -9.23 -5.32 18.49
N LEU A 22 -9.55 -5.65 17.23
CA LEU A 22 -10.92 -5.62 16.73
C LEU A 22 -11.58 -6.98 16.97
N HIS A 23 -12.82 -6.96 17.44
CA HIS A 23 -13.64 -8.15 17.65
C HIS A 23 -14.86 -8.16 16.71
N PRO A 24 -14.65 -8.33 15.39
CA PRO A 24 -15.77 -8.35 14.44
C PRO A 24 -16.55 -9.66 14.57
N LEU A 25 -17.87 -9.57 14.42
CA LEU A 25 -18.75 -10.73 14.30
C LEU A 25 -18.36 -11.54 13.06
N ARG A 26 -18.25 -12.86 13.21
CA ARG A 26 -17.89 -13.82 12.16
C ARG A 26 -19.05 -14.63 11.60
N GLU A 27 -20.19 -14.58 12.27
CA GLU A 27 -21.35 -15.35 11.88
C GLU A 27 -21.81 -14.92 10.49
N PRO A 28 -22.10 -15.88 9.59
CA PRO A 28 -22.54 -15.57 8.22
C PRO A 28 -23.91 -14.88 8.21
N ARG A 29 -24.65 -14.95 9.32
CA ARG A 29 -25.96 -14.34 9.51
C ARG A 29 -26.07 -13.84 10.94
N ALA A 30 -26.59 -12.63 11.11
CA ALA A 30 -26.95 -12.09 12.41
C ALA A 30 -28.28 -11.34 12.33
N PHE A 31 -29.04 -11.42 13.42
CA PHE A 31 -30.24 -10.62 13.61
C PHE A 31 -29.89 -9.35 14.39
N PHE A 32 -30.35 -8.22 13.88
CA PHE A 32 -30.20 -6.92 14.52
C PHE A 32 -31.57 -6.35 14.79
N ARG A 33 -31.87 -6.01 16.04
CA ARG A 33 -33.05 -5.20 16.37
C ARG A 33 -32.90 -3.77 15.84
N GLU A 34 -31.67 -3.26 15.86
CA GLU A 34 -31.27 -1.96 15.34
C GLU A 34 -29.89 -2.09 14.69
N LEU A 35 -29.72 -1.52 13.50
CA LEU A 35 -28.48 -1.54 12.73
C LEU A 35 -28.15 -0.13 12.26
N THR A 36 -27.02 0.41 12.71
CA THR A 36 -26.45 1.63 12.14
C THR A 36 -25.51 1.26 11.00
N VAL A 37 -25.83 1.73 9.79
CA VAL A 37 -24.97 1.56 8.61
C VAL A 37 -24.24 2.86 8.34
N CYS A 38 -22.91 2.83 8.45
CA CYS A 38 -22.08 3.95 8.06
C CYS A 38 -21.79 3.89 6.56
N THR A 39 -22.45 4.73 5.76
CA THR A 39 -22.12 4.92 4.36
C THR A 39 -21.07 6.03 4.23
N GLU A 40 -19.85 5.64 3.84
CA GLU A 40 -18.80 6.62 3.54
C GLU A 40 -18.81 6.96 2.06
N ILE A 41 -19.27 8.18 1.75
CA ILE A 41 -19.21 8.73 0.40
C ILE A 41 -18.03 9.70 0.31
N GLY A 42 -17.14 9.46 -0.66
CA GLY A 42 -16.00 10.31 -0.95
C GLY A 42 -14.94 10.36 0.14
N MET A 43 -14.08 11.37 0.05
CA MET A 43 -12.93 11.62 0.93
C MET A 43 -13.12 12.90 1.75
N ASN A 44 -14.16 12.93 2.59
CA ASN A 44 -14.46 14.09 3.44
C ASN A 44 -13.54 14.23 4.67
N GLU A 45 -13.66 15.34 5.39
CA GLU A 45 -12.78 15.66 6.53
C GLU A 45 -12.91 14.67 7.70
N ASN A 46 -14.10 14.11 7.92
CA ASN A 46 -14.28 13.07 8.94
C ASN A 46 -13.52 11.80 8.56
N ARG A 47 -13.57 11.40 7.28
CA ARG A 47 -12.79 10.27 6.76
C ARG A 47 -11.30 10.52 6.84
N ARG A 48 -10.86 11.73 6.48
CA ARG A 48 -9.47 12.18 6.63
C ARG A 48 -9.00 12.01 8.07
N SER A 49 -9.76 12.54 9.02
CA SER A 49 -9.44 12.48 10.45
C SER A 49 -9.33 11.05 10.96
N ARG A 50 -10.26 10.17 10.58
CA ARG A 50 -10.20 8.74 10.94
C ARG A 50 -9.01 8.04 10.31
N MET A 51 -8.75 8.26 9.02
CA MET A 51 -7.63 7.61 8.31
C MET A 51 -6.27 8.06 8.84
N LYS A 52 -6.11 9.34 9.18
CA LYS A 52 -4.90 9.86 9.85
C LYS A 52 -4.70 9.20 11.22
N ARG A 53 -5.76 9.13 12.03
CA ARG A 53 -5.72 8.44 13.33
C ARG A 53 -5.33 6.98 13.17
N LEU A 54 -5.98 6.25 12.26
CA LEU A 54 -5.67 4.84 11.98
C LEU A 54 -4.22 4.64 11.55
N SER A 55 -3.70 5.50 10.67
CA SER A 55 -2.30 5.44 10.25
C SER A 55 -1.35 5.71 11.43
N ALA A 56 -1.64 6.70 12.28
CA ALA A 56 -0.88 6.98 13.49
C ALA A 56 -0.89 5.79 14.47
N ASP A 57 -2.06 5.25 14.78
CA ASP A 57 -2.22 4.12 15.70
C ASP A 57 -1.47 2.87 15.22
N ILE A 58 -1.54 2.57 13.92
CA ILE A 58 -0.78 1.46 13.31
C ILE A 58 0.72 1.73 13.44
N ARG A 59 1.15 2.95 13.14
CA ARG A 59 2.55 3.37 13.21
C ARG A 59 3.11 3.23 14.61
N ASP A 60 2.39 3.67 15.64
CA ASP A 60 2.85 3.62 17.03
C ASP A 60 3.02 2.19 17.55
N ARG A 61 2.36 1.21 16.93
CA ARG A 61 2.49 -0.22 17.24
C ARG A 61 3.57 -0.94 16.44
N ILE A 62 4.29 -0.25 15.55
CA ILE A 62 5.37 -0.81 14.74
C ILE A 62 6.73 -0.37 15.31
N THR A 63 7.60 -1.34 15.59
CA THR A 63 8.99 -1.09 15.95
C THR A 63 9.71 -0.29 14.87
N ALA A 64 10.49 0.70 15.29
CA ALA A 64 11.31 1.50 14.39
C ALA A 64 12.26 0.65 13.53
N SER A 65 12.63 1.23 12.40
CA SER A 65 13.42 0.68 11.31
C SER A 65 14.39 1.75 10.83
N ASN A 66 15.55 1.34 10.31
CA ASN A 66 16.47 2.26 9.64
C ASN A 66 16.30 2.27 8.11
N CYS A 67 15.30 1.55 7.58
CA CYS A 67 15.04 1.52 6.14
C CYS A 67 14.46 2.85 5.67
N LYS A 68 15.18 3.55 4.79
CA LYS A 68 14.71 4.80 4.18
C LYS A 68 13.97 4.58 2.87
N ARG A 69 14.37 3.59 2.08
CA ARG A 69 13.82 3.34 0.75
C ARG A 69 13.34 1.90 0.67
N VAL A 70 12.11 1.69 0.23
CA VAL A 70 11.50 0.35 0.20
C VAL A 70 10.96 0.02 -1.18
N TYR A 71 11.36 -1.14 -1.71
CA TYR A 71 10.70 -1.74 -2.86
C TYR A 71 9.74 -2.83 -2.36
N LEU A 72 8.44 -2.52 -2.36
CA LEU A 72 7.40 -3.47 -1.98
C LEU A 72 7.06 -4.35 -3.20
N SER A 73 7.73 -5.49 -3.29
CA SER A 73 7.65 -6.44 -4.39
C SER A 73 6.35 -7.24 -4.33
N ARG A 74 5.51 -7.12 -5.37
CA ARG A 74 4.23 -7.82 -5.46
C ARG A 74 4.37 -9.32 -5.72
N GLY A 75 5.41 -9.72 -6.43
CA GLY A 75 5.57 -11.10 -6.91
C GLY A 75 4.35 -11.54 -7.74
N LYS A 76 3.94 -12.80 -7.60
CA LYS A 76 2.81 -13.40 -8.33
C LYS A 76 1.46 -13.33 -7.60
N SER A 77 1.33 -12.45 -6.60
CA SER A 77 0.09 -12.36 -5.80
C SER A 77 -1.04 -11.67 -6.56
N GLY A 78 -2.28 -12.08 -6.28
CA GLY A 78 -3.52 -11.51 -6.85
C GLY A 78 -3.58 -11.54 -8.39
N VAL A 79 -4.27 -10.57 -9.00
CA VAL A 79 -4.33 -10.48 -10.47
C VAL A 79 -2.94 -10.20 -11.04
N THR A 80 -2.54 -11.00 -12.03
CA THR A 80 -1.24 -10.90 -12.70
C THR A 80 -1.07 -9.52 -13.33
N ARG A 81 0.11 -8.92 -13.11
CA ARG A 81 0.55 -7.65 -13.69
C ARG A 81 2.01 -7.85 -14.06
N GLU A 82 2.25 -8.29 -15.29
CA GLU A 82 3.60 -8.65 -15.73
C GLU A 82 4.36 -7.39 -16.15
N LEU A 83 5.45 -7.11 -15.43
CA LEU A 83 6.43 -6.12 -15.82
C LEU A 83 7.61 -6.87 -16.44
N ALA A 84 7.73 -6.83 -17.77
CA ALA A 84 8.69 -7.60 -18.55
C ALA A 84 10.15 -7.37 -18.11
N ASN A 85 10.45 -6.16 -17.62
CA ASN A 85 11.76 -5.76 -17.13
C ASN A 85 11.84 -5.62 -15.59
N GLU A 86 11.02 -6.37 -14.83
CA GLU A 86 11.01 -6.30 -13.36
C GLU A 86 12.40 -6.52 -12.72
N SER A 87 13.21 -7.42 -13.27
CA SER A 87 14.58 -7.66 -12.78
C SER A 87 15.48 -6.43 -12.93
N GLU A 88 15.38 -5.71 -14.05
CA GLU A 88 16.12 -4.47 -14.27
C GLU A 88 15.65 -3.35 -13.32
N ILE A 89 14.34 -3.24 -13.10
CA ILE A 89 13.76 -2.28 -12.16
C ILE A 89 14.24 -2.58 -10.73
N ALA A 90 14.23 -3.85 -10.34
CA ALA A 90 14.73 -4.25 -9.02
C ALA A 90 16.21 -3.91 -8.84
N ALA A 91 17.05 -4.13 -9.86
CA ALA A 91 18.47 -3.78 -9.82
C ALA A 91 18.68 -2.25 -9.69
N ILE A 92 17.94 -1.43 -10.46
CA ILE A 92 18.02 0.04 -10.33
C ILE A 92 17.62 0.49 -8.93
N LEU A 93 16.59 -0.12 -8.34
CA LEU A 93 16.15 0.22 -6.99
C LEU A 93 17.19 -0.19 -5.95
N GLU A 94 17.78 -1.38 -6.07
CA GLU A 94 18.85 -1.85 -5.19
C GLU A 94 20.09 -0.94 -5.27
N ASP A 95 20.51 -0.54 -6.47
CA ASP A 95 21.58 0.45 -6.71
C ASP A 95 21.26 1.82 -6.07
N ASN A 96 19.98 2.10 -5.80
CA ASN A 96 19.50 3.32 -5.14
C ASN A 96 19.14 3.08 -3.67
N GLU A 97 19.72 2.06 -3.03
CA GLU A 97 19.61 1.73 -1.61
C GLU A 97 18.20 1.31 -1.17
N PHE A 98 17.36 0.84 -2.10
CA PHE A 98 16.05 0.29 -1.74
C PHE A 98 16.18 -1.08 -1.11
N VAL A 99 15.56 -1.24 0.06
CA VAL A 99 15.35 -2.55 0.67
C VAL A 99 14.14 -3.20 0.01
N LYS A 100 14.35 -4.34 -0.65
CA LYS A 100 13.27 -5.14 -1.23
C LYS A 100 12.55 -5.95 -0.14
N ILE A 101 11.22 -5.82 -0.07
CA ILE A 101 10.36 -6.65 0.78
C ILE A 101 9.22 -7.23 -0.05
N SER A 102 8.99 -8.54 0.05
CA SER A 102 7.89 -9.21 -0.65
C SER A 102 6.56 -8.99 0.07
N VAL A 103 5.48 -8.84 -0.68
CA VAL A 103 4.11 -8.85 -0.12
C VAL A 103 3.72 -10.20 0.47
N SER A 104 4.47 -11.26 0.20
CA SER A 104 4.29 -12.57 0.85
C SER A 104 4.95 -12.66 2.23
N ALA A 105 5.71 -11.63 2.65
CA ALA A 105 6.30 -11.59 3.98
C ALA A 105 5.20 -11.35 5.03
N PRO A 106 5.42 -11.74 6.30
CA PRO A 106 4.50 -11.44 7.38
C PRO A 106 4.17 -9.94 7.44
N PRO A 107 2.90 -9.54 7.64
CA PRO A 107 2.50 -8.14 7.67
C PRO A 107 3.30 -7.27 8.66
N SER A 108 3.77 -7.85 9.77
CA SER A 108 4.64 -7.16 10.73
C SER A 108 6.00 -6.78 10.13
N GLN A 109 6.60 -7.64 9.31
CA GLN A 109 7.87 -7.36 8.63
C GLN A 109 7.70 -6.30 7.53
N ILE A 110 6.62 -6.39 6.74
CA ILE A 110 6.27 -5.38 5.74
C ILE A 110 6.12 -4.01 6.41
N ARG A 111 5.32 -3.94 7.48
CA ARG A 111 5.09 -2.69 8.21
C ARG A 111 6.36 -2.14 8.85
N LYS A 112 7.22 -3.01 9.41
CA LYS A 112 8.52 -2.61 9.96
C LYS A 112 9.41 -1.99 8.88
N ALA A 113 9.52 -2.61 7.70
CA ALA A 113 10.31 -2.04 6.59
C ALA A 113 9.81 -0.64 6.20
N LEU A 114 8.48 -0.45 6.18
CA LEU A 114 7.84 0.81 5.78
C LEU A 114 7.84 1.91 6.86
N ARG A 115 8.00 1.57 8.14
CA ARG A 115 7.77 2.49 9.28
C ARG A 115 8.47 3.84 9.18
N ASP A 116 9.72 3.82 8.71
CA ASP A 116 10.63 4.96 8.65
C ASP A 116 11.11 5.28 7.23
N ALA A 117 10.49 4.64 6.23
CA ALA A 117 10.82 4.83 4.83
C ALA A 117 10.24 6.14 4.31
N ASP A 118 11.06 6.98 3.69
CA ASP A 118 10.62 8.23 3.06
C ASP A 118 10.07 7.99 1.65
N ILE A 119 10.39 6.86 1.04
CA ILE A 119 9.88 6.43 -0.26
C ILE A 119 9.58 4.94 -0.31
N CYS A 120 8.45 4.59 -0.90
CA CYS A 120 8.10 3.22 -1.28
C CYS A 120 7.77 3.16 -2.77
N VAL A 121 8.40 2.24 -3.50
CA VAL A 121 8.06 1.89 -4.88
C VAL A 121 7.31 0.56 -4.87
N SER A 122 6.21 0.45 -5.62
CA SER A 122 5.48 -0.82 -5.73
C SER A 122 4.66 -0.90 -7.02
N MET A 123 4.41 -2.12 -7.49
CA MET A 123 3.37 -2.37 -8.48
C MET A 123 1.99 -2.09 -7.89
N GLU A 124 1.07 -1.59 -8.71
CA GLU A 124 -0.32 -1.36 -8.31
C GLU A 124 -0.97 -2.65 -7.75
N GLY A 125 -1.71 -2.51 -6.65
CA GLY A 125 -2.52 -3.58 -6.08
C GLY A 125 -2.90 -3.33 -4.62
N SER A 126 -3.83 -4.15 -4.09
CA SER A 126 -4.36 -3.99 -2.72
C SER A 126 -3.31 -4.02 -1.61
N HIS A 127 -2.16 -4.67 -1.84
CA HIS A 127 -1.03 -4.69 -0.90
C HIS A 127 -0.45 -3.30 -0.62
N VAL A 128 -0.65 -2.33 -1.52
CA VAL A 128 -0.27 -0.92 -1.34
C VAL A 128 -0.93 -0.31 -0.10
N ALA A 129 -2.05 -0.86 0.39
CA ALA A 129 -2.65 -0.46 1.66
C ALA A 129 -1.66 -0.52 2.84
N HIS A 130 -0.69 -1.44 2.83
CA HIS A 130 0.36 -1.47 3.84
C HIS A 130 1.20 -0.19 3.84
N ALA A 131 1.62 0.27 2.64
CA ALA A 131 2.42 1.48 2.48
C ALA A 131 1.62 2.74 2.89
N ILE A 132 0.35 2.81 2.51
CA ILE A 132 -0.53 3.93 2.88
C ILE A 132 -0.65 4.06 4.40
N LEU A 133 -0.78 2.95 5.12
CA LEU A 133 -0.99 2.97 6.57
C LEU A 133 0.32 3.08 7.37
N ALA A 134 1.41 2.48 6.90
CA ALA A 134 2.66 2.35 7.67
C ALA A 134 3.72 3.42 7.38
N LEU A 135 3.76 3.97 6.15
CA LEU A 135 4.75 5.00 5.84
C LEU A 135 4.51 6.28 6.67
N PRO A 136 5.57 7.04 7.00
CA PRO A 136 5.46 8.38 7.57
C PRO A 136 4.55 9.32 6.78
N GLU A 137 4.04 10.36 7.45
CA GLU A 137 3.49 11.50 6.71
C GLU A 137 4.58 12.14 5.85
N ARG A 138 4.19 12.77 4.74
CA ARG A 138 5.07 13.43 3.75
C ARG A 138 6.00 12.48 2.97
N SER A 139 5.96 11.18 3.27
CA SER A 139 6.61 10.15 2.46
C SER A 139 6.05 10.13 1.03
N ARG A 140 6.79 9.52 0.11
CA ARG A 140 6.40 9.33 -1.28
C ARG A 140 6.04 7.88 -1.55
N LEU A 141 4.93 7.67 -2.23
CA LEU A 141 4.50 6.38 -2.73
C LEU A 141 4.54 6.42 -4.26
N VAL A 142 5.46 5.68 -4.87
CA VAL A 142 5.59 5.58 -6.32
C VAL A 142 4.91 4.28 -6.76
N ILE A 143 3.83 4.40 -7.51
CA ILE A 143 3.05 3.28 -8.00
C ILE A 143 3.35 3.04 -9.47
N ILE A 144 3.84 1.84 -9.78
CA ILE A 144 3.93 1.35 -11.14
C ILE A 144 2.55 0.79 -11.51
N ASN A 145 1.79 1.52 -12.31
CA ASN A 145 0.42 1.17 -12.68
C ASN A 145 0.37 0.78 -14.17
N PRO A 146 0.01 -0.47 -14.50
CA PRO A 146 -0.27 -0.87 -15.89
C PRO A 146 -1.31 0.04 -16.54
N GLY A 147 -1.04 0.52 -17.76
CA GLY A 147 -1.90 1.49 -18.45
C GLY A 147 -3.29 0.95 -18.84
N ASP A 148 -3.42 -0.36 -19.06
CA ASP A 148 -4.69 -1.02 -19.37
C ASP A 148 -5.55 -1.30 -18.13
N ARG A 149 -5.05 -0.95 -16.94
CA ARG A 149 -5.77 -1.03 -15.67
C ARG A 149 -5.41 0.12 -14.74
N PHE A 150 -5.36 1.33 -15.30
CA PHE A 150 -5.02 2.53 -14.53
C PHE A 150 -6.10 2.84 -13.47
N VAL A 151 -5.70 2.93 -12.20
CA VAL A 151 -6.61 3.26 -11.09
C VAL A 151 -6.02 4.33 -10.18
N THR A 152 -6.85 5.32 -9.84
CA THR A 152 -6.43 6.48 -9.03
C THR A 152 -6.82 6.38 -7.56
N ILE A 153 -7.48 5.30 -7.14
CA ILE A 153 -8.01 5.15 -5.77
C ILE A 153 -6.92 5.29 -4.69
N PHE A 154 -5.68 4.91 -4.99
CA PHE A 154 -4.57 5.07 -4.05
C PHE A 154 -4.14 6.53 -3.88
N ALA A 155 -4.37 7.39 -4.87
CA ALA A 155 -4.13 8.81 -4.74
C ALA A 155 -5.06 9.43 -3.69
N ASP A 156 -6.33 9.05 -3.71
CA ASP A 156 -7.29 9.49 -2.72
C ASP A 156 -6.87 9.08 -1.31
N TYR A 157 -6.52 7.81 -1.10
CA TYR A 157 -6.11 7.32 0.22
C TYR A 157 -4.76 7.84 0.70
N ALA A 158 -3.75 7.90 -0.17
CA ALA A 158 -2.42 8.37 0.19
C ALA A 158 -2.44 9.85 0.60
N THR A 159 -3.11 10.70 -0.18
CA THR A 159 -3.22 12.14 0.10
C THR A 159 -4.09 12.42 1.32
N LEU A 160 -5.08 11.57 1.62
CA LEU A 160 -5.85 11.65 2.87
C LEU A 160 -4.95 11.60 4.11
N VAL A 161 -3.95 10.72 4.10
CA VAL A 161 -3.00 10.52 5.21
C VAL A 161 -1.68 11.26 5.02
N GLY A 162 -1.70 12.35 4.23
CA GLY A 162 -0.57 13.28 4.10
C GLY A 162 0.62 12.75 3.32
N LYS A 163 0.45 11.72 2.49
CA LYS A 163 1.51 11.16 1.64
C LYS A 163 1.45 11.76 0.24
N ARG A 164 2.61 11.86 -0.39
CA ARG A 164 2.75 12.19 -1.81
C ARG A 164 2.66 10.91 -2.62
N ILE A 165 1.99 10.95 -3.78
CA ILE A 165 1.89 9.81 -4.68
C ILE A 165 2.38 10.21 -6.07
N SER A 166 3.08 9.31 -6.72
CA SER A 166 3.50 9.43 -8.12
C SER A 166 3.11 8.15 -8.85
N TYR A 167 2.70 8.29 -10.11
CA TYR A 167 2.37 7.15 -10.96
C TYR A 167 3.39 7.03 -12.08
N LEU A 168 3.93 5.84 -12.22
CA LEU A 168 4.68 5.43 -13.39
C LEU A 168 3.77 4.53 -14.21
N VAL A 169 3.60 4.83 -15.50
CA VAL A 169 2.73 4.08 -16.40
C VAL A 169 3.58 3.37 -17.45
N PRO A 170 3.91 2.09 -17.25
CA PRO A 170 4.68 1.33 -18.23
C PRO A 170 3.98 1.24 -19.58
N GLU A 171 4.77 1.25 -20.65
CA GLU A 171 4.29 0.98 -21.99
C GLU A 171 3.87 -0.49 -22.13
N LYS A 172 2.76 -0.75 -22.81
CA LYS A 172 2.38 -2.12 -23.17
C LYS A 172 3.17 -2.55 -24.41
N ARG A 173 3.94 -3.64 -24.30
CA ARG A 173 4.70 -4.27 -25.39
C ARG A 173 4.24 -5.72 -25.57
N GLU A 174 4.76 -6.42 -26.57
CA GLU A 174 4.36 -7.81 -26.88
C GLU A 174 4.52 -8.76 -25.67
N ASN A 175 5.59 -8.60 -24.89
CA ASN A 175 5.92 -9.47 -23.76
C ASN A 175 5.45 -8.91 -22.40
N GLY A 176 4.44 -8.03 -22.40
CA GLY A 176 3.90 -7.41 -21.19
C GLY A 176 4.25 -5.94 -21.05
N HIS A 177 4.16 -5.41 -19.83
CA HIS A 177 4.42 -4.01 -19.55
C HIS A 177 5.92 -3.74 -19.41
N HIS A 178 6.40 -2.62 -19.94
CA HIS A 178 7.81 -2.24 -19.88
C HIS A 178 7.96 -0.82 -19.33
N LEU A 179 8.61 -0.70 -18.18
CA LEU A 179 8.86 0.60 -17.55
C LEU A 179 10.17 1.17 -18.07
N LEU A 180 10.15 2.41 -18.56
CA LEU A 180 11.37 3.09 -18.97
C LEU A 180 12.25 3.39 -17.75
N ARG A 181 13.56 3.14 -17.89
CA ARG A 181 14.53 3.35 -16.80
C ARG A 181 14.67 4.83 -16.45
N THR A 182 14.50 5.71 -17.44
CA THR A 182 14.50 7.17 -17.29
C THR A 182 13.38 7.63 -16.37
N ASP A 183 12.16 7.18 -16.63
CA ASP A 183 10.97 7.57 -15.84
C ASP A 183 11.11 7.13 -14.39
N LEU A 184 11.64 5.93 -14.15
CA LEU A 184 11.93 5.48 -12.80
C LEU A 184 12.95 6.39 -12.12
N ARG A 185 14.08 6.68 -12.79
CA ARG A 185 15.13 7.54 -12.22
C ARG A 185 14.60 8.94 -11.91
N GLU A 186 13.82 9.54 -12.80
CA GLU A 186 13.18 10.85 -12.58
C GLU A 186 12.25 10.82 -11.36
N ALA A 187 11.41 9.79 -11.25
CA ALA A 187 10.54 9.60 -10.10
C ALA A 187 11.30 9.36 -8.78
N LEU A 188 12.57 8.91 -8.83
CA LEU A 188 13.43 8.81 -7.66
C LEU A 188 14.09 10.16 -7.32
N THR A 189 14.44 10.98 -8.31
CA THR A 189 15.16 12.25 -8.14
C THR A 189 14.30 13.46 -7.78
N ASP A 190 12.97 13.42 -7.97
CA ASP A 190 12.03 14.48 -7.53
C ASP A 190 11.95 14.64 -5.99
N ALA A 191 12.98 14.21 -5.28
CA ALA A 191 13.23 14.38 -3.87
C ALA A 191 13.98 15.71 -3.61
N ALA A 192 13.35 16.84 -3.91
CA ALA A 192 13.67 18.12 -3.28
C ALA A 192 12.37 18.72 -2.70
N PRO A 193 12.45 19.35 -1.52
CA PRO A 193 11.29 19.77 -0.72
C PRO A 193 10.32 20.71 -1.42
#